data_AF-A0A1L4BK24-F1
#
_entry.id   AF-A0A1L4BK24-F1
#
_cell.length_a   1.000
_cell.length_b   1.000
_cell.length_c   1.000
_cell.angle_alpha   90.00
_cell.angle_beta   90.00
_cell.angle_gamma   90.00
#
_symmetry.space_group_name_H-M   'P 1'
#
loop_
_entity.id
_entity.type
_entity.pdbx_description
1 polymer ?
#
loop_
_entity_poly.entity_id
_entity_poly.type
_entity_poly.pdbx_seq_one_letter_code
_entity_poly.pdbx_strand_id
1 'polypeptide(L)'
;KTGVTEEAIKEFSDGKVHEDENLKCYMNCLFHEAKVVDDTGHVHLEKLHDALPNSMHDIALHMGKRCLYPEGENLCEKAFWLHKCGKE
;
A
#
# COMPACT_ATOMS: atom_id res chain seq x y z
N LYS A 1 7.96 -13.05 7.13
CA LYS A 1 8.99 -12.18 6.51
C LYS A 1 9.08 -12.56 5.04
N THR A 2 8.92 -11.59 4.13
CA THR A 2 8.64 -11.80 2.70
C THR A 2 9.87 -11.98 1.82
N GLY A 3 11.09 -11.93 2.37
CA GLY A 3 12.32 -12.05 1.59
C GLY A 3 12.71 -10.78 0.82
N VAL A 4 11.98 -9.67 0.97
CA VAL A 4 12.31 -8.37 0.37
C VAL A 4 13.65 -7.85 0.89
N THR A 5 14.43 -7.22 0.03
CA THR A 5 15.70 -6.58 0.41
C THR A 5 15.49 -5.18 0.97
N GLU A 6 16.42 -4.70 1.80
CA GLU A 6 16.37 -3.32 2.31
C GLU A 6 16.51 -2.30 1.18
N GLU A 7 17.29 -2.62 0.15
CA GLU A 7 17.45 -1.81 -1.05
C GLU A 7 16.11 -1.65 -1.79
N ALA A 8 15.36 -2.73 -1.99
CA ALA A 8 14.04 -2.69 -2.64
C ALA A 8 13.05 -1.82 -1.86
N ILE A 9 13.05 -1.91 -0.53
CA ILE A 9 12.24 -1.05 0.35
C ILE A 9 12.67 0.42 0.23
N LYS A 10 13.97 0.69 0.22
CA LYS A 10 14.53 2.04 0.14
C LYS A 10 14.18 2.69 -1.21
N GLU A 11 14.42 2.00 -2.32
CA GLU A 11 14.11 2.53 -3.66
C GLU A 11 12.63 2.88 -3.80
N PHE A 12 11.77 2.03 -3.28
CA PHE A 12 10.34 2.26 -3.25
C PHE A 12 9.93 3.48 -2.40
N SER A 13 10.55 3.63 -1.23
CA SER A 13 10.36 4.78 -0.34
C SER A 13 10.86 6.08 -0.96
N ASP A 14 11.95 6.01 -1.73
CA ASP A 14 12.51 7.14 -2.50
C ASP A 14 11.68 7.50 -3.75
N GLY A 15 10.55 6.82 -3.97
CA GLY A 15 9.62 7.13 -5.05
C GLY A 15 9.85 6.35 -6.35
N LYS A 16 10.85 5.46 -6.42
CA LYS A 16 11.06 4.59 -7.59
C LYS A 16 10.08 3.43 -7.53
N VAL A 17 9.13 3.40 -8.45
CA VAL A 17 8.21 2.26 -8.59
C VAL A 17 8.92 1.17 -9.38
N HIS A 18 9.04 -0.01 -8.78
CA HIS A 18 9.51 -1.23 -9.43
C HIS A 18 8.62 -2.40 -9.02
N GLU A 19 8.46 -3.38 -9.91
CA GLU A 19 7.53 -4.48 -9.77
C GLU A 19 8.24 -5.74 -9.24
N ASP A 20 8.76 -5.67 -8.01
CA ASP A 20 9.37 -6.81 -7.31
C ASP A 20 8.32 -7.58 -6.48
N GLU A 21 8.16 -8.88 -6.73
CA GLU A 21 7.15 -9.72 -6.06
C GLU A 21 7.30 -9.76 -4.53
N ASN A 22 8.53 -9.80 -4.03
CA ASN A 22 8.76 -9.81 -2.57
C ASN A 22 8.38 -8.47 -1.94
N LEU A 23 8.59 -7.36 -2.67
CA LEU A 23 8.15 -6.03 -2.28
C LEU A 23 6.62 -5.89 -2.31
N LYS A 24 5.94 -6.41 -3.33
CA LYS A 24 4.46 -6.42 -3.39
C LYS A 24 3.88 -7.12 -2.16
N CYS A 25 4.39 -8.31 -1.85
CA CYS A 25 3.95 -9.06 -0.67
C CYS A 25 4.38 -8.41 0.65
N TYR A 26 5.50 -7.70 0.68
CA TYR A 26 5.90 -6.88 1.83
C TYR A 26 4.88 -5.78 2.12
N MET A 27 4.40 -5.06 1.09
CA MET A 27 3.34 -4.06 1.25
C MET A 27 2.05 -4.68 1.79
N ASN A 28 1.65 -5.84 1.25
CA ASN A 28 0.49 -6.56 1.76
C ASN A 28 0.63 -6.89 3.26
N CYS A 29 1.80 -7.37 3.67
CA CYS A 29 2.12 -7.65 5.08
C CYS A 29 1.98 -6.38 5.94
N LEU A 30 2.59 -5.27 5.51
CA LEU A 30 2.52 -4.00 6.24
C LEU A 30 1.09 -3.48 6.38
N PHE A 31 0.27 -3.55 5.33
CA PHE A 31 -1.11 -3.07 5.38
C PHE A 31 -1.98 -3.91 6.32
N HIS A 32 -1.78 -5.24 6.36
CA HIS A 32 -2.47 -6.11 7.31
C HIS A 32 -1.99 -5.87 8.75
N GLU A 33 -0.68 -5.70 8.98
CA GLU A 33 -0.13 -5.38 10.30
C GLU A 33 -0.65 -4.03 10.83
N ALA A 34 -0.75 -3.03 9.96
CA ALA A 34 -1.37 -1.73 10.25
C ALA A 34 -2.91 -1.81 10.35
N LYS A 35 -3.51 -2.95 9.99
CA LYS A 35 -4.97 -3.19 9.97
C LYS A 35 -5.73 -2.20 9.09
N VAL A 36 -5.08 -1.67 8.05
CA VAL A 36 -5.67 -0.73 7.08
C VAL A 36 -6.32 -1.43 5.90
N VAL A 37 -6.16 -2.76 5.79
CA VAL A 37 -6.89 -3.62 4.87
C VAL A 37 -7.49 -4.83 5.61
N ASP A 38 -8.50 -5.46 5.03
CA ASP A 38 -9.04 -6.75 5.48
C ASP A 38 -8.39 -7.96 4.75
N ASP A 39 -8.78 -9.17 5.15
CA ASP A 39 -8.25 -10.43 4.60
C ASP A 39 -8.51 -10.63 3.08
N THR A 40 -9.36 -9.79 2.48
CA THR A 40 -9.65 -9.79 1.04
C THR A 40 -8.92 -8.68 0.27
N GLY A 41 -8.19 -7.82 1.00
CA GLY A 41 -7.46 -6.68 0.47
C GLY A 41 -8.30 -5.41 0.31
N HIS A 42 -9.50 -5.33 0.90
CA HIS A 42 -10.27 -4.08 0.88
C HIS A 42 -9.72 -3.07 1.89
N VAL A 43 -9.68 -1.80 1.50
CA VAL A 43 -9.10 -0.72 2.30
C VAL A 43 -10.11 -0.20 3.34
N HIS A 44 -9.65 -0.08 4.58
CA HIS A 44 -10.34 0.65 5.64
C HIS A 44 -9.87 2.12 5.64
N LEU A 45 -10.57 2.98 4.90
CA LEU A 45 -10.16 4.38 4.68
C LEU A 45 -9.86 5.15 5.97
N GLU A 46 -10.74 5.02 6.96
CA GLU A 46 -10.60 5.69 8.26
C GLU A 46 -9.31 5.26 8.96
N LYS A 47 -9.05 3.96 9.03
CA LYS A 47 -7.82 3.44 9.64
C LYS A 47 -6.57 3.85 8.85
N LEU A 48 -6.65 3.87 7.52
CA LEU A 48 -5.55 4.33 6.67
C LEU A 48 -5.24 5.81 6.91
N HIS A 49 -6.28 6.64 6.98
CA HIS A 49 -6.15 8.06 7.29
C HIS A 49 -5.48 8.28 8.66
N ASP A 50 -5.93 7.55 9.69
CA ASP A 50 -5.41 7.69 11.05
C ASP A 50 -3.99 7.13 11.22
N ALA A 51 -3.60 6.14 10.41
CA ALA A 51 -2.25 5.59 10.40
C ALA A 51 -1.22 6.51 9.72
N LEU A 52 -1.67 7.48 8.92
CA LEU A 52 -0.81 8.38 8.18
C LEU A 52 -0.49 9.65 8.98
N PRO A 53 0.70 10.25 8.79
CA PRO A 53 1.02 11.57 9.35
C PRO A 53 0.01 12.63 8.88
N ASN A 54 -0.25 13.65 9.72
CA ASN A 54 -1.18 14.75 9.38
C ASN A 54 -0.86 15.42 8.03
N SER A 55 0.42 15.50 7.65
CA SER A 55 0.85 16.06 6.36
C SER A 55 0.39 15.24 5.14
N MET A 56 -0.14 14.03 5.35
CA MET A 56 -0.61 13.11 4.32
C MET A 56 -2.11 12.83 4.41
N HIS A 57 -2.85 13.50 5.30
CA HIS A 57 -4.32 13.30 5.44
C HIS A 57 -5.07 13.68 4.16
N ASP A 58 -4.69 14.79 3.51
CA ASP A 58 -5.27 15.18 2.22
C ASP A 58 -4.98 14.16 1.11
N ILE A 59 -3.78 13.57 1.13
CA ILE A 59 -3.40 12.48 0.22
C ILE A 59 -4.28 11.26 0.49
N ALA A 60 -4.49 10.88 1.75
CA ALA A 60 -5.36 9.76 2.13
C ALA A 60 -6.80 9.95 1.64
N LEU A 61 -7.34 11.17 1.73
CA LEU A 61 -8.68 11.50 1.24
C LEU A 61 -8.75 11.45 -0.29
N HIS A 62 -7.74 11.95 -0.99
CA HIS A 62 -7.66 11.89 -2.46
C HIS A 62 -7.47 10.45 -2.96
N MET A 63 -6.64 9.66 -2.28
CA MET A 63 -6.52 8.22 -2.48
C MET A 63 -7.86 7.54 -2.27
N GLY A 64 -8.59 7.88 -1.19
CA GLY A 64 -9.90 7.32 -0.91
C GLY A 64 -10.90 7.48 -2.07
N LYS A 65 -10.87 8.60 -2.79
CA LYS A 65 -11.79 8.82 -3.92
C LYS A 65 -11.50 7.93 -5.14
N ARG A 66 -10.24 7.52 -5.35
CA ARG A 66 -9.81 6.81 -6.57
C ARG A 66 -9.38 5.35 -6.33
N CYS A 67 -8.86 5.06 -5.15
CA CYS A 67 -8.05 3.87 -4.87
C CYS A 67 -8.65 2.93 -3.82
N LEU A 68 -9.89 3.16 -3.36
CA LEU A 68 -10.52 2.34 -2.30
C LEU A 68 -10.75 0.88 -2.66
N TYR A 69 -10.70 0.56 -3.94
CA TYR A 69 -10.98 -0.77 -4.46
C TYR A 69 -9.73 -1.31 -5.16
N PRO A 70 -8.76 -1.87 -4.42
CA PRO A 70 -7.54 -2.38 -5.01
C PRO A 70 -7.77 -3.50 -6.03
N GLU A 71 -7.07 -3.40 -7.15
CA GLU A 71 -7.13 -4.37 -8.25
C GLU A 71 -5.89 -5.26 -8.27
N GLY A 72 -6.04 -6.52 -8.68
CA GLY A 72 -4.94 -7.47 -8.77
C GLY A 72 -5.38 -8.92 -8.64
N GLU A 73 -4.56 -9.84 -9.16
CA GLU A 73 -4.85 -11.28 -9.16
C GLU A 73 -4.72 -11.92 -7.76
N ASN A 74 -3.96 -11.29 -6.86
CA ASN A 74 -3.75 -11.75 -5.49
C ASN A 74 -3.59 -10.56 -4.52
N LEU A 75 -3.49 -10.84 -3.22
CA LEU A 75 -3.38 -9.80 -2.17
C LEU A 75 -2.11 -8.94 -2.30
N CYS A 76 -1.00 -9.51 -2.76
CA CYS A 76 0.25 -8.78 -2.98
C CYS A 76 0.09 -7.77 -4.14
N GLU A 77 -0.52 -8.19 -5.25
CA GLU A 77 -0.83 -7.30 -6.38
C GLU A 77 -1.78 -6.18 -5.98
N LYS A 78 -2.84 -6.51 -5.22
CA LYS A 78 -3.76 -5.50 -4.67
C LYS A 78 -3.04 -4.45 -3.82
N ALA A 79 -2.16 -4.88 -2.92
CA ALA A 79 -1.39 -3.97 -2.09
C ALA A 79 -0.47 -3.06 -2.93
N PHE A 80 0.19 -3.63 -3.93
CA PHE A 80 1.02 -2.86 -4.86
C PHE A 80 0.23 -1.83 -5.66
N TRP A 81 -0.92 -2.24 -6.20
CA TRP A 81 -1.82 -1.36 -6.94
C TRP A 81 -2.30 -0.19 -6.10
N LEU A 82 -2.71 -0.44 -4.84
CA LEU A 82 -3.17 0.60 -3.92
C LEU A 82 -2.11 1.69 -3.73
N HIS A 83 -0.85 1.27 -3.57
CA HIS A 83 0.24 2.21 -3.42
C HIS A 83 0.51 2.99 -4.71
N LYS A 84 0.56 2.32 -5.86
CA LYS A 84 0.76 2.96 -7.16
C LYS A 84 -0.33 3.99 -7.44
N CYS A 85 -1.60 3.64 -7.21
CA CYS A 85 -2.74 4.52 -7.38
C CYS A 85 -2.64 5.78 -6.51
N GLY A 86 -2.05 5.69 -5.32
CA GLY A 86 -1.83 6.85 -4.46
C GLY A 86 -0.68 7.78 -4.85
N LYS A 87 0.20 7.35 -5.76
CA LYS A 87 1.29 8.18 -6.30
C LYS A 87 0.87 8.94 -7.58
N GLU A 88 -0.20 8.52 -8.25
CA GLU A 88 -0.84 9.22 -9.39
C GLU A 88 -1.81 10.32 -8.94
#